data_AF-A0AAU6B8N1-F1
#
_entry.id   AF-A0AAU6B8N1-F1
#
_cell.length_a   1.000
_cell.length_b   1.000
_cell.length_c   1.000
_cell.angle_alpha   90.00
_cell.angle_beta   90.00
_cell.angle_gamma   90.00
#
_symmetry.space_group_name_H-M   'P 1'
#
loop_
_entity.id
_entity.type
_entity.pdbx_description
1 polymer ?
#
loop_
_entity_poly.entity_id
_entity_poly.type
_entity_poly.pdbx_seq_one_letter_code
_entity_poly.pdbx_strand_id
1 'polypeptide(L)'
;MPDLTPQLRRVGVLCAGLESDPGLRAEIESGGFPGRGWAELADAIRAGAPRELAALLDAIDEAAGETGLDGVTDPTREFRPLPDGGPGVRTVTGWRCPQPHRCGRVELEGSPQCAVTGDALAWISVDSR
;
A
#
# COMPACT_ATOMS: atom_id res chain seq x y z
N MET A 1 -5.87 31.70 -17.41
CA MET A 1 -5.55 30.26 -17.60
C MET A 1 -5.89 29.56 -16.30
N PRO A 2 -6.49 28.37 -16.32
CA PRO A 2 -6.77 27.62 -15.09
C PRO A 2 -5.46 27.26 -14.37
N ASP A 3 -5.50 27.29 -13.04
CA ASP A 3 -4.38 26.83 -12.21
C ASP A 3 -4.33 25.29 -12.21
N LEU A 4 -3.23 24.74 -12.71
CA LEU A 4 -2.95 23.31 -12.81
C LEU A 4 -2.03 22.80 -11.70
N THR A 5 -1.54 23.70 -10.84
CA THR A 5 -0.55 23.39 -9.80
C THR A 5 -0.95 22.21 -8.90
N PRO A 6 -2.20 22.07 -8.42
CA PRO A 6 -2.55 20.94 -7.56
C PRO A 6 -2.54 19.60 -8.32
N GLN A 7 -3.01 19.56 -9.57
CA GLN A 7 -3.00 18.34 -10.38
C GLN A 7 -1.58 17.94 -10.77
N LEU A 8 -0.73 18.90 -11.15
CA LEU A 8 0.66 18.62 -11.50
C LEU A 8 1.46 18.08 -10.31
N ARG A 9 1.13 18.50 -9.08
CA ARG A 9 1.72 17.92 -7.88
C ARG A 9 1.35 16.44 -7.73
N ARG A 10 0.08 16.08 -7.91
CA ARG A 10 -0.39 14.68 -7.88
C ARG A 10 0.27 13.84 -8.97
N VAL A 11 0.38 14.38 -10.19
CA VAL A 11 1.12 13.73 -11.29
C VAL A 11 2.57 13.46 -10.90
N GLY A 12 3.25 14.42 -10.26
CA GLY A 12 4.61 14.23 -9.78
C GLY A 12 4.76 13.04 -8.80
N VAL A 13 3.82 12.91 -7.87
CA VAL A 13 3.77 11.79 -6.91
C VAL A 13 3.55 10.46 -7.63
N LEU A 14 2.58 10.40 -8.54
CA LEU A 14 2.31 9.23 -9.35
C LEU A 14 3.53 8.80 -10.17
N CYS A 15 4.21 9.75 -10.82
CA CYS A 15 5.43 9.47 -11.59
C CYS A 15 6.54 8.91 -10.71
N ALA A 16 6.77 9.48 -9.52
CA ALA A 16 7.76 8.97 -8.58
C ALA A 16 7.41 7.55 -8.10
N GLY A 17 6.13 7.28 -7.83
CA GLY A 17 5.64 5.95 -7.48
C GLY A 17 5.93 4.93 -8.58
N LEU A 18 5.54 5.24 -9.82
CA LEU A 18 5.75 4.37 -10.99
C LEU A 18 7.23 4.13 -11.32
N GLU A 19 8.11 5.10 -11.03
CA GLU A 19 9.56 4.94 -11.18
C GLU A 19 10.13 4.01 -10.09
N SER A 20 9.65 4.13 -8.85
CA SER A 20 10.16 3.37 -7.71
C SER A 20 9.63 1.93 -7.62
N ASP A 21 8.43 1.69 -8.15
CA ASP A 21 7.74 0.39 -8.08
C ASP A 21 7.25 -0.05 -9.47
N PRO A 22 7.96 -1.00 -10.11
CA PRO A 22 7.55 -1.58 -11.39
C PRO A 22 6.19 -2.29 -11.36
N GLY A 23 5.72 -2.71 -10.18
CA GLY A 23 4.43 -3.41 -9.99
C GLY A 23 3.24 -2.46 -9.88
N LEU A 24 3.45 -1.22 -9.45
CA LEU A 24 2.37 -0.25 -9.16
C LEU A 24 1.41 -0.07 -10.34
N ARG A 25 1.92 0.01 -11.57
CA ARG A 25 1.08 0.12 -12.76
C ARG A 25 0.14 -1.07 -12.90
N ALA A 26 0.68 -2.28 -12.73
CA ALA A 26 -0.09 -3.51 -12.88
C ALA A 26 -1.16 -3.63 -11.78
N GLU A 27 -0.86 -3.17 -10.56
CA GLU A 27 -1.84 -3.15 -9.45
C GLU A 27 -2.96 -2.13 -9.70
N ILE A 28 -2.65 -0.95 -10.21
CA ILE A 28 -3.68 0.04 -10.58
C ILE A 28 -4.57 -0.50 -11.72
N GLU A 29 -3.99 -1.19 -12.70
CA GLU A 29 -4.74 -1.83 -13.78
C GLU A 29 -5.58 -3.03 -13.26
N SER A 30 -5.05 -3.82 -12.32
CA SER A 30 -5.78 -4.95 -11.70
C SER A 30 -6.98 -4.48 -10.87
N GLY A 31 -6.86 -3.31 -10.24
CA GLY A 31 -7.93 -2.60 -9.55
C GLY A 31 -8.96 -1.93 -10.46
N GLY A 32 -8.81 -2.04 -11.79
CA GLY A 32 -9.84 -1.64 -12.75
C GLY A 32 -9.55 -0.35 -13.53
N PHE A 33 -8.39 0.29 -13.33
CA PHE A 33 -8.03 1.41 -14.20
C PHE A 33 -7.74 0.91 -15.62
N PRO A 34 -8.42 1.44 -16.65
CA PRO A 34 -8.29 0.90 -18.00
C PRO A 34 -6.91 1.22 -18.59
N GLY A 35 -6.29 0.26 -19.28
CA GLY A 35 -4.98 0.47 -19.91
C GLY A 35 -4.90 1.67 -20.88
N ARG A 36 -6.02 2.05 -21.52
CA ARG A 36 -6.11 3.28 -22.35
C ARG A 36 -6.08 4.57 -21.53
N GLY A 37 -6.48 4.53 -20.26
CA GLY A 37 -6.52 5.66 -19.35
C GLY A 37 -5.16 6.32 -19.13
N TRP A 38 -4.07 5.56 -19.27
CA TRP A 38 -2.70 6.10 -19.22
C TRP A 38 -2.39 7.02 -20.40
N ALA A 39 -2.86 6.68 -21.60
CA ALA A 39 -2.71 7.54 -22.77
C ALA A 39 -3.57 8.80 -22.63
N GLU A 40 -4.81 8.64 -22.16
CA GLU A 40 -5.73 9.73 -21.86
C GLU A 40 -5.15 10.70 -20.81
N LEU A 41 -4.48 10.18 -19.78
CA LEU A 41 -3.75 10.97 -18.78
C LEU A 41 -2.64 11.81 -19.42
N ALA A 42 -1.83 11.19 -20.28
CA ALA A 42 -0.75 11.88 -20.97
C ALA A 42 -1.28 12.96 -21.94
N ASP A 43 -2.42 12.71 -22.59
CA ASP A 43 -3.10 13.69 -23.45
C ASP A 43 -3.65 14.86 -22.63
N ALA A 44 -4.31 14.61 -21.49
CA ALA A 44 -4.85 15.63 -20.60
C ALA A 44 -3.74 16.55 -20.02
N ILE A 45 -2.58 15.99 -19.67
CA ILE A 45 -1.40 16.76 -19.26
C ILE A 45 -0.93 17.69 -20.38
N ARG A 46 -0.75 17.15 -21.61
CA ARG A 46 -0.30 17.92 -22.78
C ARG A 46 -1.28 19.02 -23.18
N ALA A 47 -2.57 18.74 -23.06
CA ALA A 47 -3.64 19.68 -23.36
C ALA A 47 -3.82 20.76 -22.28
N GLY A 48 -3.23 20.59 -21.09
CA GLY A 48 -3.45 21.48 -19.96
C GLY A 48 -4.91 21.48 -19.51
N ALA A 49 -5.54 20.30 -19.49
CA ALA A 49 -6.97 20.10 -19.27
C ALA A 49 -7.24 19.74 -17.78
N PRO A 50 -7.46 20.73 -16.89
CA PRO A 50 -7.43 20.52 -15.44
C PRO A 50 -8.53 19.60 -14.91
N ARG A 51 -9.70 19.59 -15.55
CA ARG A 51 -10.87 18.82 -15.10
C ARG A 51 -10.70 17.35 -15.48
N GLU A 52 -10.31 17.12 -16.72
CA GLU A 52 -9.99 15.82 -17.28
C GLU A 52 -8.83 15.18 -16.51
N LEU A 53 -7.78 15.97 -16.24
CA LEU A 53 -6.63 15.52 -15.46
C LEU A 53 -7.04 15.14 -14.02
N ALA A 54 -7.86 15.96 -13.36
CA ALA A 54 -8.35 15.64 -12.01
C ALA A 54 -9.18 14.34 -12.01
N ALA A 55 -10.12 14.18 -12.95
CA ALA A 55 -10.96 12.99 -13.04
C ALA A 55 -10.14 11.71 -13.28
N LEU A 56 -9.09 11.79 -14.11
CA LEU A 56 -8.21 10.65 -14.36
C LEU A 56 -7.35 10.28 -13.14
N LEU A 57 -6.86 11.28 -12.40
CA LEU A 57 -6.12 11.05 -11.16
C LEU A 57 -7.01 10.46 -10.07
N ASP A 58 -8.26 10.91 -9.97
CA ASP A 58 -9.24 10.35 -9.03
C ASP A 58 -9.58 8.89 -9.37
N ALA A 59 -9.75 8.57 -10.66
CA ALA A 59 -9.96 7.20 -11.12
C ALA A 59 -8.75 6.28 -10.85
N ILE A 60 -7.53 6.84 -10.87
CA ILE A 60 -6.32 6.10 -10.47
C ILE A 60 -6.33 5.80 -8.97
N ASP A 61 -6.65 6.80 -8.14
CA ASP A 61 -6.73 6.60 -6.68
C ASP A 61 -7.85 5.60 -6.31
N GLU A 62 -8.98 5.64 -7.00
CA GLU A 62 -10.08 4.69 -6.83
C GLU A 62 -9.64 3.25 -7.17
N ALA A 63 -9.04 3.05 -8.34
CA ALA A 63 -8.55 1.74 -8.75
C ALA A 63 -7.42 1.22 -7.85
N ALA A 64 -6.53 2.11 -7.39
CA ALA A 64 -5.51 1.74 -6.42
C ALA A 64 -6.13 1.34 -5.06
N GLY A 65 -7.20 2.02 -4.63
CA GLY A 65 -7.94 1.68 -3.42
C GLY A 65 -8.51 0.25 -3.43
N GLU A 66 -8.98 -0.23 -4.59
CA GLU A 66 -9.47 -1.61 -4.76
C GLU A 66 -8.40 -2.68 -4.48
N THR A 67 -7.11 -2.32 -4.58
CA THR A 67 -5.97 -3.21 -4.23
C THR A 67 -5.34 -2.87 -2.88
N GLY A 68 -5.93 -1.96 -2.10
CA GLY A 68 -5.43 -1.52 -0.80
C GLY A 68 -4.33 -0.45 -0.87
N LEU A 69 -4.15 0.17 -2.04
CA LEU A 69 -3.18 1.23 -2.31
C LEU A 69 -3.87 2.61 -2.35
N ASP A 70 -4.67 2.93 -1.33
CA ASP A 70 -5.40 4.22 -1.29
C ASP A 70 -4.46 5.44 -1.38
N GLY A 71 -4.85 6.44 -2.17
CA GLY A 71 -4.19 7.75 -2.21
C GLY A 71 -2.78 7.72 -2.81
N VAL A 72 -2.54 6.90 -3.84
CA VAL A 72 -1.27 6.83 -4.58
C VAL A 72 -0.88 8.14 -5.27
N THR A 73 -1.83 9.04 -5.53
CA THR A 73 -1.54 10.36 -6.09
C THR A 73 -1.55 11.48 -5.04
N ASP A 74 -1.91 11.21 -3.79
CA ASP A 74 -2.02 12.24 -2.74
C ASP A 74 -0.62 12.73 -2.29
N PRO A 75 -0.27 14.00 -2.55
CA PRO A 75 1.03 14.55 -2.19
C PRO A 75 1.20 14.82 -0.69
N THR A 76 0.14 14.69 0.09
CA THR A 76 0.12 14.86 1.54
C THR A 76 0.09 13.54 2.29
N ARG A 77 0.00 12.41 1.56
CA ARG A 77 0.07 11.08 2.14
C ARG A 77 1.49 10.81 2.63
N GLU A 78 1.71 11.11 3.90
CA GLU A 78 2.89 10.72 4.64
C GLU A 78 2.62 9.40 5.38
N PHE A 79 3.64 8.55 5.49
CA PHE A 79 3.59 7.44 6.43
C PHE A 79 3.42 8.02 7.84
N ARG A 80 2.21 7.92 8.39
CA ARG A 80 1.97 8.13 9.82
C ARG A 80 1.89 6.79 10.49
N PRO A 81 2.85 6.47 11.38
CA PRO A 81 2.66 5.30 12.19
C PRO A 81 1.48 5.56 13.15
N LEU A 82 0.84 4.47 13.60
CA LEU A 82 -0.29 4.55 14.54
C LEU A 82 0.09 5.39 15.77
N PRO A 83 -0.86 6.05 16.44
CA PRO A 83 -0.58 6.96 17.56
C PRO A 83 0.33 6.38 18.66
N ASP A 84 0.31 5.06 18.83
CA ASP A 84 1.12 4.32 19.82
C ASP A 84 2.30 3.55 19.21
N GLY A 85 2.46 3.60 17.89
CA GLY A 85 3.60 3.03 17.17
C GLY A 85 4.61 4.11 16.86
N GLY A 86 5.63 4.30 17.69
CA GLY A 86 6.73 5.21 17.34
C GLY A 86 7.46 4.76 16.05
N PRO A 87 8.10 5.67 15.30
CA PRO A 87 9.10 5.30 14.31
C PRO A 87 10.29 4.68 15.05
N GLY A 88 10.44 3.37 14.92
CA GLY A 88 11.47 2.61 15.64
C GLY A 88 11.27 1.12 15.44
N VAL A 89 12.36 0.38 15.59
CA VAL A 89 12.42 -1.09 15.61
C VAL A 89 11.24 -1.61 16.42
N ARG A 90 10.30 -2.29 15.74
CA ARG A 90 9.15 -2.91 16.37
C ARG A 90 9.56 -4.29 16.86
N THR A 91 9.58 -4.45 18.17
CA THR A 91 9.67 -5.75 18.80
C THR A 91 8.26 -6.35 18.83
N VAL A 92 8.00 -7.34 17.98
CA VAL A 92 6.77 -8.14 18.03
C VAL A 92 7.03 -9.39 18.86
N THR A 93 6.33 -9.52 19.98
CA THR A 93 6.35 -10.73 20.81
C THR A 93 5.13 -11.59 20.56
N GLY A 94 5.32 -12.91 20.53
CA GLY A 94 4.21 -13.84 20.41
C GLY A 94 4.63 -15.30 20.48
N TRP A 95 3.65 -16.18 20.44
CA TRP A 95 3.87 -17.63 20.45
C TRP A 95 4.07 -18.17 19.04
N ARG A 96 5.07 -19.03 18.86
CA ARG A 96 5.42 -19.64 17.58
C ARG A 96 5.41 -21.16 17.67
N CYS A 97 4.93 -21.80 16.61
CA CYS A 97 5.05 -23.25 16.40
C CYS A 97 6.53 -23.71 16.39
N PRO A 98 6.91 -24.72 17.19
CA PRO A 98 8.28 -25.24 17.26
C PRO A 98 8.68 -26.09 16.04
N GLN A 99 7.72 -26.45 15.18
CA GLN A 99 7.96 -27.33 14.03
C GLN A 99 8.79 -26.63 12.93
N PRO A 100 9.58 -27.37 12.13
CA PRO A 100 10.42 -26.82 11.06
C PRO A 100 9.61 -26.04 10.00
N HIS A 101 8.41 -26.52 9.70
CA HIS A 101 7.48 -25.87 8.78
C HIS A 101 6.36 -25.20 9.58
N ARG A 102 6.33 -23.86 9.55
CA ARG A 102 5.35 -23.07 10.30
C ARG A 102 4.00 -23.16 9.61
N CYS A 103 2.97 -23.64 10.30
CA CYS A 103 1.60 -23.37 9.90
C CYS A 103 1.28 -21.92 10.27
N GLY A 104 0.64 -21.14 9.40
CA GLY A 104 0.40 -19.69 9.58
C GLY A 104 -0.59 -19.32 10.70
N ARG A 105 -0.71 -20.15 11.75
CA ARG A 105 -1.66 -20.01 12.83
C ARG A 105 -1.02 -19.26 14.01
N VAL A 106 -1.77 -18.33 14.59
CA VAL A 106 -1.38 -17.52 15.75
C VAL A 106 -2.42 -17.72 16.85
N GLU A 107 -1.96 -17.99 18.08
CA GLU A 107 -2.79 -18.13 19.27
C GLU A 107 -2.37 -17.01 20.25
N LEU A 108 -3.31 -16.17 20.68
CA LEU A 108 -3.01 -14.93 21.42
C LEU A 108 -3.18 -15.04 22.95
N GLU A 109 -3.80 -16.11 23.47
CA GLU A 109 -4.08 -16.27 24.90
C GLU A 109 -3.92 -17.73 25.37
N GLY A 110 -3.56 -17.92 26.65
CA GLY A 110 -3.45 -19.24 27.32
C GLY A 110 -2.03 -19.84 27.38
N SER A 111 -1.95 -21.14 27.72
CA SER A 111 -0.75 -21.98 27.60
C SER A 111 -0.75 -22.60 26.20
N PRO A 112 -0.19 -21.93 25.18
CA PRO A 112 -0.61 -22.23 23.84
C PRO A 112 0.10 -23.49 23.35
N GLN A 113 -0.69 -24.38 22.78
CA GLN A 113 -0.26 -25.66 22.23
C GLN A 113 -0.58 -25.70 20.75
N CYS A 114 0.23 -26.40 19.97
CA CYS A 114 -0.09 -26.67 18.58
C CYS A 114 -1.36 -27.52 18.52
N ALA A 115 -2.42 -27.02 17.88
CA ALA A 115 -3.68 -27.76 17.73
C ALA A 115 -3.54 -29.09 16.97
N VAL A 116 -2.44 -29.31 16.24
CA VAL A 116 -2.18 -30.52 15.45
C VAL A 116 -1.36 -31.54 16.22
N THR A 117 -0.26 -31.12 16.86
CA THR A 117 0.68 -32.03 17.54
C THR A 117 0.52 -32.06 19.06
N GLY A 118 -0.15 -31.07 19.65
CA GLY A 118 -0.21 -30.85 21.10
C GLY A 118 1.07 -30.25 21.70
N ASP A 119 2.10 -30.01 20.89
CA ASP A 119 3.38 -29.46 21.37
C ASP A 119 3.21 -28.05 21.93
N ALA A 120 3.92 -27.74 23.01
CA ALA A 120 3.97 -26.38 23.56
C ALA A 120 4.56 -25.41 22.52
N LEU A 121 3.91 -24.26 22.33
CA LEU A 121 4.46 -23.20 21.51
C LEU A 121 5.63 -22.52 22.22
N ALA A 122 6.58 -21.99 21.45
CA ALA A 122 7.72 -21.24 21.97
C ALA A 122 7.42 -19.74 21.95
N TRP A 123 7.65 -19.05 23.07
CA TRP A 123 7.61 -17.58 23.11
C TRP A 123 8.79 -17.02 22.31
N ILE A 124 8.52 -16.12 21.39
CA ILE A 124 9.56 -15.45 20.59
C ILE A 124 9.37 -13.94 20.62
N SER A 125 10.47 -13.24 20.36
CA SER A 125 10.53 -11.80 20.17
C SER A 125 11.25 -11.54 18.85
N VAL A 126 10.63 -10.79 17.94
CA VAL A 126 11.21 -10.45 16.64
C VAL A 126 11.29 -8.94 16.52
N ASP A 127 12.48 -8.44 16.27
CA ASP A 127 12.73 -7.03 16.01
C ASP A 127 12.67 -6.75 14.51
N SER A 128 11.88 -5.77 14.08
CA SER A 128 11.94 -5.24 12.72
C SER A 128 13.19 -4.36 12.57
N ARG A 129 14.33 -4.97 12.24
CA ARG A 129 15.52 -4.24 11.80
C ARG A 129 15.43 -3.89 10.32
#